data_AF-A0A2H9YVQ8-F1
#
_entry.id   AF-A0A2H9YVQ8-F1
#
_cell.length_a   1.000
_cell.length_b   1.000
_cell.length_c   1.000
_cell.angle_alpha   90.00
_cell.angle_beta   90.00
_cell.angle_gamma   90.00
#
_symmetry.space_group_name_H-M   'P 1'
#
loop_
_entity.id
_entity.type
_entity.pdbx_description
1 polymer ?
#
loop_
_entity_poly.entity_id
_entity_poly.type
_entity_poly.pdbx_seq_one_letter_code
_entity_poly.pdbx_strand_id
1 'polypeptide(L)'
;MANYWKQWLALSTVSVLMTACQSIDTMKLKHAKENAESKNNALIYCKGTSDCQFERLNQTIIVNNDNGRLSNEARKQKLVRLQAKNLNQANPIYLSVPAGQHELVVRFYPISKDKAEILHVFHRFQANKTYTLKMFRDRSARSSSLLNASAPDPLCVDLLQEQKTIRRFCKPYNVVNGIAEFVEKKI
;
A
#
# COMPACT_ATOMS: atom_id res chain seq x y z
N MET A 1 34.51 -49.11 -2.91
CA MET A 1 34.14 -47.94 -3.72
C MET A 1 33.16 -47.09 -2.90
N ALA A 2 33.50 -46.37 -1.83
CA ALA A 2 34.57 -45.40 -1.60
C ALA A 2 34.60 -44.28 -2.65
N ASN A 3 33.79 -43.23 -2.46
CA ASN A 3 34.10 -41.79 -2.70
C ASN A 3 32.92 -40.86 -3.09
N TYR A 4 31.66 -41.32 -3.14
CA TYR A 4 30.55 -40.46 -3.61
C TYR A 4 29.67 -39.80 -2.53
N TRP A 5 29.97 -39.97 -1.23
CA TRP A 5 29.08 -39.46 -0.17
C TRP A 5 29.50 -38.11 0.44
N LYS A 6 30.75 -37.66 0.22
CA LYS A 6 31.26 -36.42 0.80
C LYS A 6 30.85 -35.14 0.05
N GLN A 7 30.37 -35.23 -1.19
CA GLN A 7 29.95 -34.05 -1.96
C GLN A 7 28.52 -33.58 -1.66
N TRP A 8 27.67 -34.44 -1.08
CA TRP A 8 26.27 -34.10 -0.78
C TRP A 8 26.03 -33.34 0.53
N LEU A 9 27.08 -33.14 1.34
CA LEU A 9 27.00 -32.33 2.57
C LEU A 9 27.46 -30.87 2.35
N ALA A 10 28.12 -30.57 1.22
CA ALA A 10 28.60 -29.21 0.93
C ALA A 10 27.55 -28.30 0.26
N LEU A 11 26.41 -28.84 -0.17
CA LEU A 11 25.36 -28.09 -0.88
C LEU A 11 24.15 -27.70 0.00
N SER A 12 24.09 -28.15 1.25
CA SER A 12 22.94 -27.90 2.14
C SER A 12 23.10 -26.66 3.04
N THR A 13 24.30 -26.09 3.17
CA THR A 13 24.58 -25.01 4.12
C THR A 13 24.32 -23.58 3.59
N VAL A 14 23.98 -23.40 2.31
CA VAL A 14 23.85 -22.06 1.70
C VAL A 14 22.41 -21.52 1.71
N SER A 15 21.39 -22.34 1.99
CA SER A 15 19.98 -21.95 1.84
C SER A 15 19.35 -21.21 3.04
N VAL A 16 20.07 -20.98 4.14
CA VAL A 16 19.50 -20.37 5.37
C VAL A 16 19.62 -18.83 5.42
N LEU A 17 20.34 -18.19 4.49
CA LEU A 17 20.66 -16.75 4.60
C LEU A 17 19.56 -15.79 4.11
N MET A 18 18.49 -16.27 3.45
CA MET A 18 17.53 -15.37 2.78
C MET A 18 16.35 -14.90 3.63
N THR A 19 16.02 -15.56 4.74
CA THR A 19 14.87 -15.15 5.60
C THR A 19 15.23 -14.12 6.68
N ALA A 20 16.52 -13.88 6.93
CA ALA A 20 16.98 -12.98 7.99
C ALA A 20 16.80 -11.48 7.66
N CYS A 21 16.69 -11.08 6.39
CA CYS A 21 16.65 -9.66 6.04
C CYS A 21 15.29 -9.00 6.34
N GLN A 22 14.16 -9.72 6.23
CA GLN A 22 12.83 -9.16 6.48
C GLN A 22 12.48 -9.09 7.97
N SER A 23 13.05 -9.97 8.79
CA SER A 23 12.89 -9.95 10.25
C SER A 23 13.58 -8.75 10.89
N ILE A 24 14.76 -8.35 10.39
CA ILE A 24 15.50 -7.16 10.87
C ILE A 24 14.68 -5.89 10.65
N ASP A 25 14.08 -5.71 9.48
CA ASP A 25 13.25 -4.52 9.19
C ASP A 25 11.98 -4.50 10.05
N THR A 26 11.35 -5.66 10.26
CA THR A 26 10.22 -5.80 11.19
C THR A 26 10.61 -5.40 12.62
N MET A 27 11.76 -5.86 13.12
CA MET A 27 12.24 -5.51 14.45
C MET A 27 12.53 -4.02 14.59
N LYS A 28 13.20 -3.40 13.61
CA LYS A 28 13.49 -1.95 13.61
C LYS A 28 12.20 -1.12 13.67
N LEU A 29 11.16 -1.53 12.95
CA LEU A 29 9.86 -0.85 12.99
C LEU A 29 9.12 -1.04 14.31
N LYS A 30 9.17 -2.23 14.91
CA LYS A 30 8.56 -2.48 16.24
C LYS A 30 9.18 -1.62 17.34
N HIS A 31 10.46 -1.30 17.23
CA HIS A 31 11.18 -0.48 18.21
C HIS A 31 11.09 1.03 17.91
N ALA A 32 10.58 1.43 16.75
CA ALA A 32 10.32 2.82 16.42
C ALA A 32 9.09 3.33 17.19
N LYS A 33 9.29 3.70 18.47
CA LYS A 33 8.26 4.29 19.32
C LYS A 33 7.88 5.69 18.83
N GLU A 34 6.63 6.07 19.08
CA GLU A 34 6.17 7.45 18.89
C GLU A 34 6.99 8.41 19.76
N ASN A 35 7.44 9.50 19.16
CA ASN A 35 8.09 10.63 19.81
C ASN A 35 7.15 11.84 19.79
N ALA A 36 7.43 12.87 20.60
CA ALA A 36 6.56 14.06 20.72
C ALA A 36 6.24 14.71 19.35
N GLU A 37 7.19 14.68 18.42
CA GLU A 37 7.05 15.18 17.06
C GLU A 37 6.12 14.32 16.20
N SER A 38 6.13 12.98 16.36
CA SER A 38 5.24 12.10 15.61
C SER A 38 3.81 12.08 16.14
N LYS A 39 3.56 12.57 17.37
CA LYS A 39 2.20 12.67 17.90
C LYS A 39 1.35 13.59 17.04
N ASN A 40 1.93 14.70 16.57
CA ASN A 40 1.24 15.68 15.73
C ASN A 40 1.15 15.29 14.25
N ASN A 41 1.57 14.09 13.86
CA ASN A 41 1.46 13.65 12.47
C ASN A 41 0.05 13.19 12.12
N ALA A 42 -0.26 13.23 10.83
CA ALA A 42 -1.38 12.50 10.25
C ALA A 42 -1.03 11.02 10.16
N LEU A 43 -1.98 10.15 10.49
CA LEU A 43 -1.84 8.70 10.34
C LEU A 43 -2.58 8.26 9.09
N ILE A 44 -1.90 7.58 8.15
CA ILE A 44 -2.51 7.21 6.86
C ILE A 44 -2.49 5.70 6.69
N TYR A 45 -3.67 5.14 6.47
CA TYR A 45 -3.93 3.73 6.26
C TYR A 45 -4.45 3.48 4.84
N CYS A 46 -4.32 2.25 4.36
CA CYS A 46 -5.00 1.77 3.17
C CYS A 46 -5.73 0.46 3.49
N LYS A 47 -6.89 0.24 2.85
CA LYS A 47 -7.70 -0.98 3.01
C LYS A 47 -8.66 -1.20 1.85
N GLY A 48 -9.43 -2.28 1.90
CA GLY A 48 -10.55 -2.55 0.99
C GLY A 48 -10.22 -3.47 -0.20
N THR A 49 -8.96 -3.91 -0.30
CA THR A 49 -8.47 -4.96 -1.19
C THR A 49 -7.76 -6.04 -0.40
N SER A 50 -7.33 -7.12 -1.07
CA SER A 50 -6.52 -8.17 -0.45
C SER A 50 -5.18 -7.62 0.05
N ASP A 51 -4.57 -6.70 -0.70
CA ASP A 51 -3.35 -5.99 -0.30
C ASP A 51 -3.33 -4.56 -0.89
N CYS A 52 -2.59 -3.67 -0.25
CA CYS A 52 -2.33 -2.30 -0.64
C CYS A 52 -1.00 -1.84 -0.04
N GLN A 53 -0.28 -1.02 -0.79
CA GLN A 53 1.07 -0.57 -0.42
C GLN A 53 1.23 0.91 -0.73
N PHE A 54 1.92 1.61 0.17
CA PHE A 54 2.37 2.97 -0.09
C PHE A 54 3.62 2.91 -0.96
N GLU A 55 3.54 3.49 -2.15
CA GLU A 55 4.65 3.53 -3.08
C GLU A 55 5.59 4.69 -2.76
N ARG A 56 5.03 5.89 -2.62
CA ARG A 56 5.80 7.13 -2.54
C ARG A 56 5.01 8.20 -1.79
N LEU A 57 5.71 9.00 -1.00
CA LEU A 57 5.21 10.23 -0.38
C LEU A 57 6.11 11.39 -0.84
N ASN A 58 5.57 12.37 -1.55
CA ASN A 58 6.34 13.40 -2.23
C ASN A 58 7.47 12.75 -3.05
N GLN A 59 8.74 13.05 -2.79
CA GLN A 59 9.85 12.41 -3.50
C GLN A 59 10.40 11.15 -2.81
N THR A 60 9.94 10.85 -1.58
CA THR A 60 10.43 9.72 -0.79
C THR A 60 9.69 8.44 -1.18
N ILE A 61 10.41 7.50 -1.78
CA ILE A 61 9.91 6.13 -2.00
C ILE A 61 9.66 5.49 -0.64
N ILE A 62 8.50 4.87 -0.45
CA ILE A 62 8.14 4.15 0.77
C ILE A 62 8.43 2.67 0.59
N VAL A 63 7.74 2.01 -0.35
CA VAL A 63 7.97 0.60 -0.71
C VAL A 63 8.38 0.52 -2.18
N ASN A 64 9.58 0.03 -2.42
CA ASN A 64 10.11 -0.15 -3.77
C ASN A 64 9.27 -1.20 -4.54
N ASN A 65 8.92 -0.90 -5.79
CA ASN A 65 8.04 -1.74 -6.61
C ASN A 65 8.74 -3.04 -7.06
N ASP A 66 10.05 -2.99 -7.30
CA ASP A 66 10.81 -4.09 -7.89
C ASP A 66 11.01 -5.24 -6.91
N ASN A 67 11.23 -4.92 -5.63
CA ASN A 67 11.56 -5.91 -4.60
C ASN A 67 10.59 -5.93 -3.40
N GLY A 68 9.60 -5.03 -3.37
CA GLY A 68 8.62 -4.93 -2.29
C GLY A 68 9.24 -4.53 -0.94
N ARG A 69 10.49 -4.05 -0.91
CA ARG A 69 11.20 -3.71 0.33
C ARG A 69 10.92 -2.28 0.72
N LEU A 70 10.90 -2.06 2.04
CA LEU A 70 10.82 -0.73 2.62
C LEU A 70 12.10 0.06 2.34
N SER A 71 11.95 1.31 1.90
CA SER A 71 13.05 2.25 1.71
C SER A 71 13.75 2.60 3.03
N ASN A 72 15.07 2.72 2.96
CA ASN A 72 15.88 3.18 4.08
C ASN A 72 15.59 4.65 4.41
N GLU A 73 15.32 5.47 3.40
CA GLU A 73 14.98 6.88 3.49
C GLU A 73 13.67 7.06 4.25
N ALA A 74 12.62 6.33 3.86
CA ALA A 74 11.33 6.35 4.55
C ALA A 74 11.45 5.94 6.03
N ARG A 75 12.30 4.96 6.33
CA ARG A 75 12.59 4.53 7.71
C ARG A 75 13.36 5.61 8.49
N LYS A 76 14.38 6.23 7.89
CA LYS A 76 15.17 7.31 8.52
C LYS A 76 14.32 8.54 8.83
N GLN A 77 13.43 8.90 7.90
CA GLN A 77 12.46 9.98 8.07
C GLN A 77 11.30 9.60 9.02
N LYS A 78 11.30 8.38 9.55
CA LYS A 78 10.27 7.86 10.47
C LYS A 78 8.85 7.99 9.89
N LEU A 79 8.69 7.88 8.57
CA LEU A 79 7.40 7.98 7.89
C LEU A 79 6.55 6.72 8.06
N VAL A 80 7.15 5.59 8.43
CA VAL A 80 6.50 4.29 8.40
C VAL A 80 6.40 3.69 9.79
N ARG A 81 5.27 3.04 10.05
CA ARG A 81 5.00 2.27 11.27
C ARG A 81 4.42 0.91 10.91
N LEU A 82 4.65 -0.08 11.76
CA LEU A 82 4.11 -1.42 11.59
C LEU A 82 2.72 -1.50 12.24
N GLN A 83 1.72 -1.98 11.52
CA GLN A 83 0.40 -2.34 12.09
C GLN A 83 0.19 -3.86 12.19
N ALA A 84 0.83 -4.63 11.32
CA ALA A 84 0.75 -6.08 11.35
C ALA A 84 1.81 -6.69 12.30
N LYS A 85 1.79 -8.02 12.49
CA LYS A 85 2.80 -8.71 13.30
C LYS A 85 4.19 -8.62 12.67
N ASN A 86 4.26 -8.61 11.33
CA ASN A 86 5.48 -8.49 10.55
C ASN A 86 5.21 -7.96 9.12
N LEU A 87 6.29 -7.65 8.39
CA LEU A 87 6.25 -7.10 7.03
C LEU A 87 5.79 -8.08 5.94
N ASN A 88 5.63 -9.37 6.26
CA ASN A 88 5.26 -10.39 5.28
C ASN A 88 3.73 -10.56 5.18
N GLN A 89 3.00 -9.94 6.09
CA GLN A 89 1.54 -9.90 6.05
C GLN A 89 1.06 -8.83 5.08
N ALA A 90 -0.16 -9.00 4.55
CA ALA A 90 -0.81 -7.98 3.74
C ALA A 90 -1.02 -6.70 4.55
N ASN A 91 -0.89 -5.55 3.88
CA ASN A 91 -1.04 -4.21 4.48
C ASN A 91 -0.22 -4.06 5.78
N PRO A 92 1.09 -4.39 5.80
CA PRO A 92 1.78 -4.55 7.08
C PRO A 92 2.07 -3.22 7.78
N ILE A 93 2.00 -2.12 7.03
CA ILE A 93 2.42 -0.79 7.46
C ILE A 93 1.32 0.26 7.32
N TYR A 94 1.46 1.33 8.09
CA TYR A 94 0.75 2.60 7.90
C TYR A 94 1.76 3.75 7.93
N LEU A 95 1.36 4.93 7.44
CA LEU A 95 2.23 6.10 7.42
C LEU A 95 1.95 7.03 8.60
N SER A 96 3.00 7.65 9.11
CA SER A 96 2.97 8.80 10.02
C SER A 96 3.57 9.99 9.27
N VAL A 97 2.72 10.88 8.77
CA VAL A 97 3.07 11.95 7.83
C VAL A 97 2.92 13.31 8.51
N PRO A 98 3.89 14.22 8.39
CA PRO A 98 3.74 15.59 8.88
C PRO A 98 2.49 16.28 8.32
N ALA A 99 1.93 17.23 9.07
CA ALA A 99 0.81 18.01 8.56
C ALA A 99 1.28 18.91 7.39
N GLY A 100 0.48 18.98 6.33
CA GLY A 100 0.87 19.74 5.13
C GLY A 100 0.26 19.21 3.84
N GLN A 101 0.57 19.88 2.74
CA GLN A 101 0.21 19.44 1.40
C GLN A 101 1.21 18.36 0.96
N HIS A 102 0.71 17.17 0.65
CA HIS A 102 1.54 16.05 0.20
C HIS A 102 0.94 15.40 -1.05
N GLU A 103 1.81 14.92 -1.93
CA GLU A 103 1.47 13.89 -2.90
C GLU A 103 1.68 12.51 -2.25
N LEU A 104 0.67 11.67 -2.30
CA LEU A 104 0.73 10.29 -1.86
C LEU A 104 0.38 9.35 -3.02
N VAL A 105 1.25 8.39 -3.29
CA VAL A 105 1.03 7.35 -4.29
C VAL A 105 0.78 6.02 -3.57
N VAL A 106 -0.36 5.40 -3.88
CA VAL A 106 -0.78 4.14 -3.27
C VAL A 106 -1.08 3.12 -4.37
N ARG A 107 -0.51 1.93 -4.22
CA ARG A 107 -0.82 0.75 -5.06
C ARG A 107 -1.84 -0.11 -4.34
N PHE A 108 -2.94 -0.41 -5.00
CA PHE A 108 -3.93 -1.38 -4.53
C PHE A 108 -3.85 -2.65 -5.36
N TYR A 109 -3.94 -3.81 -4.71
CA TYR A 109 -3.91 -5.11 -5.37
C TYR A 109 -5.28 -5.78 -5.20
N PRO A 110 -6.30 -5.42 -5.98
CA PRO A 110 -7.65 -5.97 -5.82
C PRO A 110 -7.77 -7.43 -6.23
N ILE A 111 -6.88 -7.93 -7.11
CA ILE A 111 -6.94 -9.28 -7.67
C ILE A 111 -5.68 -10.08 -7.31
N SER A 112 -4.50 -9.55 -7.65
CA SER A 112 -3.22 -10.24 -7.49
C SER A 112 -2.06 -9.24 -7.34
N LYS A 113 -0.90 -9.69 -6.84
CA LYS A 113 0.25 -8.81 -6.53
C LYS A 113 0.97 -8.25 -7.76
N ASP A 114 0.79 -8.87 -8.92
CA ASP A 114 1.30 -8.41 -10.22
C ASP A 114 0.40 -7.33 -10.86
N LYS A 115 -0.82 -7.16 -10.37
CA LYS A 115 -1.80 -6.21 -10.93
C LYS A 115 -2.17 -5.15 -9.91
N ALA A 116 -1.35 -4.09 -9.89
CA ALA A 116 -1.57 -2.91 -9.07
C ALA A 116 -2.48 -1.89 -9.78
N GLU A 117 -3.46 -1.37 -9.04
CA GLU A 117 -4.17 -0.15 -9.36
C GLU A 117 -3.53 1.01 -8.61
N ILE A 118 -2.98 1.97 -9.34
CA ILE A 118 -2.20 3.08 -8.78
C ILE A 118 -3.09 4.31 -8.63
N LEU A 119 -3.12 4.87 -7.42
CA LEU A 119 -3.80 6.11 -7.11
C LEU A 119 -2.78 7.18 -6.67
N HIS A 120 -2.82 8.32 -7.34
CA HIS A 120 -2.14 9.54 -6.93
C HIS A 120 -3.12 10.44 -6.18
N VAL A 121 -2.76 10.85 -4.96
CA VAL A 121 -3.57 11.74 -4.13
C VAL A 121 -2.75 12.94 -3.70
N PHE A 122 -3.16 14.12 -4.14
CA PHE A 122 -2.67 15.39 -3.61
C PHE A 122 -3.62 15.87 -2.53
N HIS A 123 -3.19 15.91 -1.27
CA HIS A 123 -4.06 16.27 -0.15
C HIS A 123 -3.32 17.03 0.95
N ARG A 124 -4.04 17.94 1.61
CA ARG A 124 -3.56 18.65 2.80
C ARG A 124 -3.90 17.86 4.06
N PHE A 125 -2.98 17.01 4.50
CA PHE A 125 -3.14 16.23 5.72
C PHE A 125 -3.04 17.11 6.97
N GLN A 126 -3.97 16.92 7.90
CA GLN A 126 -4.03 17.65 9.16
C GLN A 126 -3.32 16.90 10.29
N ALA A 127 -2.72 17.64 11.21
CA ALA A 127 -2.09 17.09 12.41
C ALA A 127 -3.11 16.31 13.25
N ASN A 128 -2.66 15.24 13.90
CA ASN A 128 -3.48 14.42 14.81
C ASN A 128 -4.74 13.82 14.16
N LYS A 129 -4.77 13.67 12.84
CA LYS A 129 -5.89 13.09 12.10
C LYS A 129 -5.53 11.76 11.47
N THR A 130 -6.50 10.86 11.49
CA THR A 130 -6.38 9.55 10.83
C THR A 130 -7.08 9.61 9.49
N TYR A 131 -6.39 9.14 8.46
CA TYR A 131 -6.87 9.02 7.10
C TYR A 131 -6.85 7.57 6.66
N THR A 132 -7.84 7.15 5.89
CA THR A 132 -7.86 5.82 5.29
C THR A 132 -8.24 5.91 3.83
N LEU A 133 -7.38 5.40 2.95
CA LEU A 133 -7.75 5.15 1.57
C LEU A 133 -8.40 3.77 1.46
N LYS A 134 -9.70 3.75 1.22
CA LYS A 134 -10.50 2.52 1.13
C LYS A 134 -10.91 2.27 -0.32
N MET A 135 -10.30 1.26 -0.94
CA MET A 135 -10.74 0.81 -2.26
C MET A 135 -12.00 -0.07 -2.16
N PHE A 136 -12.90 0.03 -3.13
CA PHE A 136 -14.08 -0.81 -3.27
C PHE A 136 -14.57 -0.83 -4.73
N ARG A 137 -15.39 -1.82 -5.08
CA ARG A 137 -16.16 -1.79 -6.33
C ARG A 137 -17.49 -1.10 -6.08
N ASP A 138 -17.81 -0.08 -6.86
CA ASP A 138 -19.09 0.62 -6.79
C ASP A 138 -20.16 -0.17 -7.56
N ARG A 139 -20.92 -0.97 -6.81
CA ARG A 139 -21.99 -1.82 -7.34
C ARG A 139 -23.30 -1.09 -7.57
N SER A 140 -23.39 0.19 -7.18
CA SER A 140 -24.60 1.00 -7.36
C SER A 140 -24.76 1.48 -8.81
N ALA A 141 -23.69 1.43 -9.61
CA ALA A 141 -23.66 1.87 -11.01
C ALA A 141 -24.33 0.90 -12.01
N ARG A 142 -25.18 -0.05 -11.57
CA ARG A 142 -25.89 -0.96 -12.48
C ARG A 142 -27.00 -0.20 -13.23
N SER A 143 -26.63 0.34 -14.39
CA SER A 143 -27.53 0.90 -15.39
C SER A 143 -28.41 -0.21 -16.00
N SER A 144 -29.65 0.15 -16.36
CA SER A 144 -30.71 -0.73 -16.88
C SER A 144 -30.48 -1.29 -18.30
N SER A 145 -29.37 -0.96 -18.96
CA SER A 145 -29.04 -1.44 -20.31
C SER A 145 -28.20 -2.73 -20.29
N LEU A 146 -28.55 -3.70 -21.14
CA LEU A 146 -27.84 -4.98 -21.28
C LEU A 146 -26.35 -4.83 -21.63
N LEU A 147 -25.99 -3.77 -22.37
CA LEU A 147 -24.59 -3.44 -22.70
C LEU A 147 -23.81 -2.90 -21.49
N ASN A 148 -24.49 -2.26 -20.54
CA ASN A 148 -23.87 -1.78 -19.30
C ASN A 148 -23.89 -2.84 -18.19
N ALA A 149 -24.85 -3.76 -18.21
CA ALA A 149 -24.93 -4.87 -17.26
C ALA A 149 -23.77 -5.87 -17.40
N SER A 150 -23.10 -5.88 -18.55
CA SER A 150 -21.93 -6.71 -18.86
C SER A 150 -20.60 -6.03 -18.54
N ALA A 151 -20.60 -4.71 -18.26
CA ALA A 151 -19.40 -4.00 -17.84
C ALA A 151 -19.06 -4.32 -16.37
N PRO A 152 -17.77 -4.49 -16.02
CA PRO A 152 -17.36 -4.67 -14.63
C PRO A 152 -17.72 -3.44 -13.78
N ASP A 153 -18.16 -3.67 -12.54
CA ASP A 153 -18.41 -2.59 -11.57
C ASP A 153 -17.15 -1.71 -11.43
N PRO A 154 -17.26 -0.36 -11.52
CA PRO A 154 -16.12 0.53 -11.48
C PRO A 154 -15.40 0.45 -10.13
N LEU A 155 -14.07 0.58 -10.18
CA LEU A 155 -13.23 0.62 -8.98
C LEU A 155 -13.17 2.04 -8.46
N CYS A 156 -13.45 2.20 -7.17
CA CYS A 156 -13.39 3.48 -6.48
C CYS A 156 -12.50 3.39 -5.25
N VAL A 157 -11.95 4.53 -4.85
CA VAL A 157 -11.20 4.72 -3.61
C VAL A 157 -11.77 5.93 -2.88
N ASP A 158 -12.24 5.69 -1.66
CA ASP A 158 -12.62 6.76 -0.75
C ASP A 158 -11.40 7.18 0.05
N LEU A 159 -11.16 8.50 0.15
CA LEU A 159 -10.33 9.07 1.20
C LEU A 159 -11.25 9.39 2.38
N LEU A 160 -11.12 8.59 3.43
CA LEU A 160 -11.81 8.83 4.70
C LEU A 160 -10.89 9.65 5.60
N GLN A 161 -11.45 10.68 6.23
CA GLN A 161 -10.88 11.30 7.42
C GLN A 161 -11.68 10.80 8.61
N GLU A 162 -11.03 10.07 9.51
CA GLU A 162 -11.67 9.33 10.60
C GLU A 162 -12.72 8.34 10.06
N GLN A 163 -14.02 8.64 10.20
CA GLN A 163 -15.09 7.84 9.61
C GLN A 163 -15.81 8.52 8.43
N LYS A 164 -15.49 9.78 8.12
CA LYS A 164 -16.18 10.55 7.08
C LYS A 164 -15.43 10.45 5.76
N THR A 165 -16.12 10.04 4.70
CA THR A 165 -15.60 10.18 3.33
C THR A 165 -15.51 11.67 2.98
N ILE A 166 -14.30 12.15 2.67
CA ILE A 166 -14.05 13.55 2.31
C ILE A 166 -13.77 13.72 0.81
N ARG A 167 -13.29 12.66 0.15
CA ARG A 167 -13.04 12.64 -1.31
C ARG A 167 -13.27 11.22 -1.82
N ARG A 168 -13.69 11.11 -3.08
CA ARG A 168 -13.89 9.83 -3.76
C ARG A 168 -13.23 9.90 -5.13
N PHE A 169 -12.48 8.86 -5.47
CA PHE A 169 -11.86 8.72 -6.79
C PHE A 169 -12.40 7.45 -7.41
N CYS A 170 -12.83 7.49 -8.67
CA CYS A 170 -13.32 6.30 -9.36
C CYS A 170 -12.65 6.19 -10.72
N LYS A 171 -12.29 4.96 -11.05
CA LYS A 171 -11.76 4.57 -12.35
C LYS A 171 -12.96 4.16 -13.22
N PRO A 172 -13.36 4.98 -14.20
CA PRO A 172 -14.45 4.63 -15.10
C PRO A 172 -14.04 3.45 -15.98
N TYR A 173 -15.00 2.61 -16.37
CA TYR A 173 -14.73 1.58 -17.36
C TYR A 173 -14.79 2.20 -18.76
N ASN A 174 -13.68 2.17 -19.50
CA ASN A 174 -13.63 2.62 -20.89
C ASN A 174 -13.39 1.43 -21.83
N VAL A 175 -14.42 1.06 -22.58
CA VAL A 175 -14.42 -0.05 -23.55
C VAL A 175 -13.53 0.17 -24.77
N VAL A 176 -13.21 1.42 -25.11
CA VAL A 176 -12.45 1.76 -26.32
C VAL A 176 -10.95 1.64 -26.07
N ASN A 177 -10.48 2.06 -24.88
CA ASN A 177 -9.05 2.20 -24.59
C ASN A 177 -8.54 1.21 -23.54
N GLY A 178 -9.43 0.54 -22.78
CA GLY A 178 -9.09 -0.44 -21.74
C GLY A 178 -8.33 0.10 -20.53
N ILE A 179 -7.80 1.33 -20.59
CA ILE A 179 -7.03 2.00 -19.56
C ILE A 179 -7.81 3.24 -19.12
N ALA A 180 -8.13 3.30 -17.83
CA ALA A 180 -8.68 4.48 -17.21
C ALA A 180 -7.86 4.82 -15.97
N GLU A 181 -7.67 6.10 -15.72
CA GLU A 181 -7.09 6.61 -14.49
C GLU A 181 -8.19 6.88 -13.46
N PHE A 182 -7.81 7.00 -12.20
CA PHE A 182 -8.74 7.41 -11.16
C PHE A 182 -9.10 8.88 -11.34
N VAL A 183 -10.39 9.18 -11.46
CA VAL A 183 -10.92 10.54 -11.55
C VAL A 183 -11.68 10.87 -10.28
N GLU A 184 -11.48 12.07 -9.73
CA GLU A 184 -12.21 12.54 -8.56
C GLU A 184 -13.70 12.73 -8.88
N LYS A 185 -14.56 12.16 -8.04
CA LYS A 185 -16.02 12.34 -8.08
C LYS A 185 -16.44 13.24 -6.92
N LYS A 186 -17.40 14.12 -7.22
CA LYS A 186 -18.11 14.87 -6.19
C LYS A 186 -18.93 13.90 -5.32
N ILE A 187 -18.87 14.10 -4.01
CA ILE A 187 -19.64 13.36 -2.99
C ILE A 187 -20.74 14.25 -2.40
#